data_AF-A0A535M9R3-F1
#
_entry.id   AF-A0A535M9R3-F1
#
_cell.length_a   1.000
_cell.length_b   1.000
_cell.length_c   1.000
_cell.angle_alpha   90.00
_cell.angle_beta   90.00
_cell.angle_gamma   90.00
#
_symmetry.space_group_name_H-M   'P 1'
#
loop_
_entity.id
_entity.type
_entity.pdbx_description
1 polymer ?
#
loop_
_entity_poly.entity_id
_entity_poly.type
_entity_poly.pdbx_seq_one_letter_code
_entity_poly.pdbx_strand_id
1 'polypeptide(L)'
;MSQSRTGTLPRLQLVTEDSAPPDVAAIYEETRDLLGIPWTAAIFQGYAMYPPFLRLAWAELKPNVVTLEFRADARQLREQATAAMSDLYRLGYDRSQVEGWGGDPHVIRMVCETFNFGNPKLLICARAVSRSLEGLRPQGPSEDTDLRPERPPPGEEHIRHRRIDLVDPGHPPAPVAPIFRDIQQTLGLPVVNTDYRALARWPEYFHHAWEDLKGAILSSPFQLARDALADSGDAAADRLEEPVTISRDILRREGVPAAELDNLVQVARLFADLLPGLILNVEGLRQGVER
;
A
#
# COMPACT_ATOMS: atom_id res chain seq x y z
N MET A 1 10.87 1.07 -23.37
CA MET A 1 10.66 2.49 -23.70
C MET A 1 9.99 3.13 -22.50
N SER A 2 10.77 3.84 -21.68
CA SER A 2 10.30 4.46 -20.44
C SER A 2 9.52 5.72 -20.80
N GLN A 3 8.19 5.72 -20.61
CA GLN A 3 7.43 6.97 -20.64
C GLN A 3 7.86 7.79 -19.44
N SER A 4 8.38 8.97 -19.70
CA SER A 4 8.68 10.00 -18.71
C SER A 4 7.40 10.34 -17.93
N ARG A 5 7.39 10.05 -16.61
CA ARG A 5 6.39 10.58 -15.67
C ARG A 5 6.59 12.10 -15.49
N THR A 6 6.25 12.88 -16.50
CA THR A 6 6.17 14.35 -16.45
C THR A 6 4.71 14.77 -16.30
N GLY A 7 4.06 14.30 -15.24
CA GLY A 7 2.78 14.81 -14.78
C GLY A 7 2.98 15.56 -13.47
N THR A 8 2.32 16.70 -13.31
CA THR A 8 2.23 17.39 -12.01
C THR A 8 1.66 16.41 -10.99
N LEU A 9 2.28 16.28 -9.81
CA LEU A 9 1.74 15.43 -8.74
C LEU A 9 0.32 15.89 -8.38
N PRO A 10 -0.62 14.97 -8.10
CA PRO A 10 -1.94 15.36 -7.65
C PRO A 10 -1.85 16.11 -6.33
N ARG A 11 -2.81 17.02 -6.12
CA ARG A 11 -3.03 17.56 -4.78
C ARG A 11 -3.57 16.43 -3.91
N LEU A 12 -2.81 16.08 -2.89
CA LEU A 12 -3.16 15.02 -1.95
C LEU A 12 -3.10 15.57 -0.53
N GLN A 13 -4.23 15.50 0.16
CA GLN A 13 -4.32 15.69 1.61
C GLN A 13 -4.94 14.44 2.21
N LEU A 14 -4.22 13.80 3.12
CA LEU A 14 -4.72 12.63 3.84
C LEU A 14 -5.69 13.09 4.93
N VAL A 15 -6.92 12.59 4.91
CA VAL A 15 -7.85 12.74 6.03
C VAL A 15 -7.46 11.69 7.07
N THR A 16 -6.87 12.12 8.18
CA THR A 16 -6.41 11.22 9.25
C THR A 16 -7.58 10.76 10.13
N GLU A 17 -7.38 9.70 10.92
CA GLU A 17 -8.38 9.20 11.88
C GLU A 17 -8.89 10.31 12.82
N ASP A 18 -7.99 11.14 13.34
CA ASP A 18 -8.31 12.23 14.26
C ASP A 18 -9.16 13.35 13.63
N SER A 19 -9.16 13.46 12.30
CA SER A 19 -9.87 14.50 11.55
C SER A 19 -11.05 13.96 10.73
N ALA A 20 -11.25 12.65 10.72
CA ALA A 20 -12.27 12.00 9.92
C ALA A 20 -13.67 12.27 10.48
N PRO A 21 -14.63 12.69 9.64
CA PRO A 21 -16.03 12.74 10.07
C PRO A 21 -16.55 11.32 10.39
N PRO A 22 -17.63 11.19 11.19
CA PRO A 22 -18.07 9.88 11.70
C PRO A 22 -18.35 8.82 10.62
N ASP A 23 -18.86 9.21 9.46
CA ASP A 23 -19.13 8.29 8.35
C ASP A 23 -17.84 7.77 7.69
N VAL A 24 -16.81 8.61 7.57
CA VAL A 24 -15.48 8.22 7.09
C VAL A 24 -14.76 7.35 8.12
N ALA A 25 -14.86 7.69 9.41
CA ALA A 25 -14.26 6.90 10.49
C ALA A 25 -14.82 5.48 10.53
N ALA A 26 -16.12 5.30 10.33
CA ALA A 26 -16.75 3.98 10.25
C ALA A 26 -16.20 3.14 9.07
N ILE A 27 -15.91 3.77 7.92
CA ILE A 27 -15.26 3.09 6.79
C ILE A 27 -13.81 2.72 7.13
N TYR A 28 -13.08 3.55 7.86
CA TYR A 28 -11.72 3.22 8.32
C TYR A 28 -11.70 2.02 9.26
N GLU A 29 -12.64 1.95 10.21
CA GLU A 29 -12.82 0.78 11.06
C GLU A 29 -13.13 -0.47 10.24
N GLU A 30 -14.11 -0.39 9.33
CA GLU A 30 -14.52 -1.54 8.53
C GLU A 30 -13.42 -2.02 7.57
N THR A 31 -12.68 -1.10 6.93
CA THR A 31 -11.55 -1.45 6.07
C THR A 31 -10.44 -2.15 6.85
N ARG A 32 -10.11 -1.68 8.07
CA ARG A 32 -9.14 -2.34 8.95
C ARG A 32 -9.58 -3.76 9.31
N ASP A 33 -10.85 -3.91 9.70
CA ASP A 33 -11.41 -5.19 10.11
C ASP A 33 -11.43 -6.20 8.97
N LEU A 34 -11.96 -5.83 7.79
CA LEU A 34 -12.12 -6.75 6.66
C LEU A 34 -10.79 -7.06 5.96
N LEU A 35 -9.87 -6.08 5.87
CA LEU A 35 -8.52 -6.33 5.34
C LEU A 35 -7.60 -7.00 6.38
N GLY A 36 -7.98 -6.99 7.65
CA GLY A 36 -7.20 -7.54 8.76
C GLY A 36 -5.93 -6.75 9.09
N ILE A 37 -5.94 -5.44 8.84
CA ILE A 37 -4.76 -4.57 9.01
C ILE A 37 -4.92 -3.67 10.25
N PRO A 38 -3.87 -3.46 11.07
CA PRO A 38 -3.96 -2.63 12.28
C PRO A 38 -3.81 -1.12 12.05
N TRP A 39 -3.82 -0.64 10.81
CA TRP A 39 -3.64 0.79 10.48
C TRP A 39 -4.65 1.26 9.45
N THR A 40 -5.05 2.53 9.50
CA THR A 40 -5.81 3.12 8.40
C THR A 40 -4.87 3.39 7.22
N ALA A 41 -5.10 2.69 6.11
CA ALA A 41 -4.25 2.80 4.93
C ALA A 41 -4.36 4.18 4.25
N ALA A 42 -3.20 4.72 3.83
CA ALA A 42 -3.12 6.03 3.18
C ALA A 42 -3.99 6.14 1.92
N ILE A 43 -4.27 5.03 1.22
CA ILE A 43 -5.16 5.01 0.06
C ILE A 43 -6.58 5.49 0.44
N PHE A 44 -7.13 5.00 1.54
CA PHE A 44 -8.46 5.36 2.02
C PHE A 44 -8.47 6.76 2.63
N GLN A 45 -7.36 7.17 3.25
CA GLN A 45 -7.17 8.56 3.71
C GLN A 45 -7.13 9.56 2.56
N GLY A 46 -6.51 9.19 1.43
CA GLY A 46 -6.51 10.01 0.22
C GLY A 46 -7.86 10.04 -0.47
N TYR A 47 -8.58 8.92 -0.52
CA TYR A 47 -9.93 8.86 -1.07
C TYR A 47 -10.93 9.66 -0.24
N ALA A 48 -10.74 9.71 1.08
CA ALA A 48 -11.57 10.50 2.00
C ALA A 48 -11.51 12.01 1.78
N MET A 49 -10.52 12.52 1.03
CA MET A 49 -10.55 13.91 0.54
C MET A 49 -11.82 14.20 -0.28
N TYR A 50 -12.42 13.14 -0.84
CA TYR A 50 -13.73 13.15 -1.48
C TYR A 50 -14.62 12.08 -0.83
N PRO A 51 -15.33 12.37 0.28
CA PRO A 51 -16.12 11.35 1.00
C PRO A 51 -17.11 10.56 0.14
N PRO A 52 -17.82 11.14 -0.87
CA PRO A 52 -18.64 10.34 -1.77
C PRO A 52 -17.86 9.30 -2.57
N PHE A 53 -16.63 9.61 -2.98
CA PHE A 53 -15.76 8.67 -3.66
C PHE A 53 -15.30 7.55 -2.73
N LEU A 54 -14.87 7.85 -1.50
CA LEU A 54 -14.51 6.81 -0.54
C LEU A 54 -15.68 5.85 -0.31
N ARG A 55 -16.89 6.37 -0.10
CA ARG A 55 -18.10 5.55 0.10
C ARG A 55 -18.36 4.63 -1.07
N LEU A 56 -18.34 5.18 -2.29
CA LEU A 56 -18.54 4.40 -3.51
C LEU A 56 -17.44 3.35 -3.70
N ALA A 57 -16.17 3.76 -3.62
CA ALA A 57 -15.05 2.85 -3.81
C ALA A 57 -15.06 1.70 -2.80
N TRP A 58 -15.36 1.99 -1.54
CA TRP A 58 -15.45 0.95 -0.53
C TRP A 58 -16.65 0.03 -0.73
N ALA A 59 -17.82 0.57 -1.09
CA ALA A 59 -19.00 -0.24 -1.37
C ALA A 59 -18.75 -1.27 -2.49
N GLU A 60 -18.02 -0.88 -3.54
CA GLU A 60 -17.66 -1.77 -4.66
C GLU A 60 -16.55 -2.78 -4.29
N LEU A 61 -15.60 -2.39 -3.43
CA LEU A 61 -14.49 -3.26 -3.03
C LEU A 61 -14.90 -4.28 -1.94
N LYS A 62 -15.78 -3.89 -1.03
CA LYS A 62 -16.13 -4.64 0.18
C LYS A 62 -16.58 -6.10 -0.08
N PRO A 63 -17.41 -6.40 -1.08
CA PRO A 63 -17.80 -7.78 -1.37
C PRO A 63 -16.61 -8.68 -1.72
N ASN A 64 -15.59 -8.10 -2.38
CA ASN A 64 -14.42 -8.82 -2.86
C ASN A 64 -13.38 -9.07 -1.77
N VAL A 65 -13.15 -8.14 -0.84
CA VAL A 65 -12.04 -8.26 0.12
C VAL A 65 -12.20 -9.41 1.12
N VAL A 66 -13.41 -9.96 1.23
CA VAL A 66 -13.74 -11.07 2.12
C VAL A 66 -13.61 -12.44 1.46
N THR A 67 -13.37 -12.50 0.14
CA THR A 67 -13.32 -13.75 -0.63
C THR A 67 -12.00 -14.48 -0.46
N LEU A 68 -11.98 -15.76 -0.85
CA LEU A 68 -10.79 -16.60 -0.78
C LEU A 68 -9.74 -16.19 -1.81
N GLU A 69 -10.22 -15.91 -3.01
CA GLU A 69 -9.47 -15.56 -4.19
C GLU A 69 -8.72 -14.25 -3.97
N PHE A 70 -9.39 -13.25 -3.39
CA PHE A 70 -8.73 -11.99 -3.01
C PHE A 70 -7.54 -12.23 -2.06
N ARG A 71 -7.71 -13.12 -1.07
CA ARG A 71 -6.65 -13.45 -0.11
C ARG A 71 -5.54 -14.28 -0.74
N ALA A 72 -5.89 -15.21 -1.62
CA ALA A 72 -4.93 -16.03 -2.36
C ALA A 72 -4.07 -15.17 -3.28
N ASP A 73 -4.69 -14.24 -4.03
CA ASP A 73 -4.00 -13.29 -4.89
C ASP A 73 -3.07 -12.37 -4.09
N ALA A 74 -3.53 -11.84 -2.95
CA ALA A 74 -2.69 -11.05 -2.06
C ALA A 74 -1.47 -11.85 -1.52
N ARG A 75 -1.66 -13.15 -1.23
CA ARG A 75 -0.58 -14.04 -0.80
C ARG A 75 0.43 -14.29 -1.93
N GLN A 76 -0.06 -14.54 -3.14
CA GLN A 76 0.78 -14.73 -4.32
C GLN A 76 1.63 -13.49 -4.63
N LEU A 77 1.03 -12.30 -4.55
CA LEU A 77 1.76 -11.03 -4.71
C LEU A 77 2.88 -10.88 -3.66
N ARG A 78 2.62 -11.28 -2.42
CA ARG A 78 3.65 -11.28 -1.36
C ARG A 78 4.78 -12.27 -1.67
N GLU A 79 4.45 -13.49 -2.07
CA GLU A 79 5.44 -14.52 -2.43
C GLU A 79 6.29 -14.08 -3.63
N GLN A 80 5.68 -13.45 -4.64
CA GLN A 80 6.38 -12.85 -5.77
C GLN A 80 7.37 -11.77 -5.31
N ALA A 81 6.97 -10.90 -4.40
CA ALA A 81 7.85 -9.86 -3.85
C ALA A 81 9.03 -10.46 -3.06
N THR A 82 8.78 -11.49 -2.25
CA THR A 82 9.81 -12.21 -1.49
C THR A 82 10.83 -12.86 -2.42
N ALA A 83 10.38 -13.55 -3.46
CA ALA A 83 11.25 -14.14 -4.46
C ALA A 83 12.11 -13.07 -5.16
N ALA A 84 11.47 -12.00 -5.65
CA ALA A 84 12.17 -10.92 -6.33
C ALA A 84 13.24 -10.27 -5.44
N MET A 85 12.92 -9.90 -4.20
CA MET A 85 13.87 -9.23 -3.31
C MET A 85 15.00 -10.13 -2.84
N SER A 86 14.77 -11.44 -2.75
CA SER A 86 15.82 -12.40 -2.40
C SER A 86 16.96 -12.42 -3.43
N ASP A 87 16.63 -12.21 -4.70
CA ASP A 87 17.59 -12.15 -5.80
C ASP A 87 18.21 -10.77 -5.98
N LEU A 88 17.41 -9.72 -5.77
CA LEU A 88 17.77 -8.33 -6.09
C LEU A 88 18.57 -7.63 -4.99
N TYR A 89 18.34 -7.99 -3.72
CA TYR A 89 18.84 -7.21 -2.61
C TYR A 89 19.84 -8.01 -1.78
N ARG A 90 21.08 -7.48 -1.73
CA ARG A 90 22.14 -7.98 -0.86
C ARG A 90 22.35 -6.96 0.23
N LEU A 91 22.14 -7.40 1.46
CA LEU A 91 22.21 -6.55 2.64
C LEU A 91 23.63 -6.08 2.90
N GLY A 92 23.77 -4.78 3.15
CA GLY A 92 24.99 -4.16 3.65
C GLY A 92 25.14 -4.22 5.17
N TYR A 93 24.18 -4.84 5.89
CA TYR A 93 24.17 -4.91 7.35
C TYR A 93 23.65 -6.25 7.88
N ASP A 94 23.99 -6.55 9.14
CA ASP A 94 23.52 -7.73 9.87
C ASP A 94 22.71 -7.37 11.14
N ARG A 95 22.15 -8.39 11.77
CA ARG A 95 21.40 -8.28 13.02
C ARG A 95 22.13 -7.52 14.14
N SER A 96 23.43 -7.71 14.31
CA SER A 96 24.21 -7.07 15.38
C SER A 96 24.33 -5.56 15.16
N GLN A 97 24.41 -5.14 13.90
CA GLN A 97 24.41 -3.72 13.54
C GLN A 97 23.04 -3.09 13.80
N VAL A 98 21.94 -3.79 13.47
CA VAL A 98 20.57 -3.32 13.77
C VAL A 98 20.39 -3.09 15.27
N GLU A 99 20.86 -4.01 16.11
CA GLU A 99 20.85 -3.87 17.57
C GLU A 99 21.73 -2.69 18.03
N GLY A 100 22.91 -2.54 17.41
CA GLY A 100 23.81 -1.39 17.65
C GLY A 100 23.21 -0.03 17.30
N TRP A 101 22.31 0.02 16.31
CA TRP A 101 21.56 1.23 15.91
C TRP A 101 20.27 1.44 16.73
N GLY A 102 20.13 0.73 17.85
CA GLY A 102 18.98 0.84 18.76
C GLY A 102 17.70 0.19 18.24
N GLY A 103 17.77 -0.58 17.14
CA GLY A 103 16.68 -1.39 16.63
C GLY A 103 16.54 -2.71 17.38
N ASP A 104 15.32 -3.24 17.46
CA ASP A 104 15.10 -4.65 17.78
C ASP A 104 14.76 -5.39 16.48
N PRO A 105 15.66 -6.23 15.94
CA PRO A 105 15.44 -6.95 14.68
C PRO A 105 14.13 -7.74 14.67
N HIS A 106 13.74 -8.35 15.80
CA HIS A 106 12.50 -9.13 15.87
C HIS A 106 11.27 -8.24 15.78
N VAL A 107 11.27 -7.10 16.48
CA VAL A 107 10.15 -6.15 16.45
C VAL A 107 10.06 -5.45 15.09
N ILE A 108 11.19 -5.03 14.52
CA ILE A 108 11.22 -4.42 13.18
C ILE A 108 10.69 -5.40 12.14
N ARG A 109 11.13 -6.67 12.20
CA ARG A 109 10.64 -7.72 11.31
C ARG A 109 9.13 -7.89 11.43
N MET A 110 8.61 -7.93 12.65
CA MET A 110 7.17 -8.01 12.89
C MET A 110 6.41 -6.81 12.28
N VAL A 111 6.96 -5.60 12.39
CA VAL A 111 6.40 -4.41 11.73
C VAL A 111 6.39 -4.58 10.21
N CYS A 112 7.50 -4.99 9.60
CA CYS A 112 7.57 -5.23 8.16
C CYS A 112 6.62 -6.34 7.70
N GLU A 113 6.51 -7.45 8.44
CA GLU A 113 5.56 -8.54 8.16
C GLU A 113 4.11 -8.05 8.16
N THR A 114 3.75 -7.16 9.09
CA THR A 114 2.41 -6.55 9.16
C THR A 114 2.09 -5.77 7.88
N PHE A 115 3.04 -5.00 7.36
CA PHE A 115 2.88 -4.26 6.11
C PHE A 115 2.93 -5.18 4.88
N ASN A 116 3.81 -6.18 4.84
CA ASN A 116 3.84 -7.18 3.76
C ASN A 116 2.58 -8.03 3.70
N PHE A 117 1.84 -8.14 4.81
CA PHE A 117 0.50 -8.73 4.83
C PHE A 117 -0.57 -7.84 4.20
N GLY A 118 -0.58 -6.54 4.54
CA GLY A 118 -1.65 -5.63 4.10
C GLY A 118 -1.41 -4.99 2.73
N ASN A 119 -0.18 -4.60 2.40
CA ASN A 119 0.12 -3.85 1.18
C ASN A 119 -0.28 -4.56 -0.12
N PRO A 120 -0.13 -5.90 -0.27
CA PRO A 120 -0.64 -6.61 -1.44
C PRO A 120 -2.17 -6.51 -1.59
N LYS A 121 -2.92 -6.55 -0.48
CA LYS A 121 -4.38 -6.36 -0.51
C LYS A 121 -4.74 -4.94 -0.97
N LEU A 122 -4.01 -3.95 -0.45
CA LEU A 122 -4.16 -2.55 -0.85
C LEU A 122 -3.82 -2.35 -2.33
N LEU A 123 -2.84 -3.08 -2.87
CA LEU A 123 -2.49 -3.04 -4.29
C LEU A 123 -3.67 -3.49 -5.15
N ILE A 124 -4.29 -4.64 -4.85
CA ILE A 124 -5.46 -5.13 -5.58
C ILE A 124 -6.59 -4.10 -5.54
N CYS A 125 -6.90 -3.55 -4.36
CA CYS A 125 -7.94 -2.52 -4.21
C CYS A 125 -7.63 -1.26 -5.03
N ALA A 126 -6.40 -0.73 -4.96
CA ALA A 126 -6.01 0.47 -5.68
C ALA A 126 -6.03 0.25 -7.20
N ARG A 127 -5.60 -0.92 -7.66
CA ARG A 127 -5.60 -1.32 -9.07
C ARG A 127 -7.03 -1.43 -9.60
N ALA A 128 -7.93 -2.11 -8.89
CA ALA A 128 -9.34 -2.22 -9.28
C ALA A 128 -10.01 -0.85 -9.42
N VAL A 129 -9.82 0.04 -8.43
CA VAL A 129 -10.38 1.40 -8.46
C VAL A 129 -9.78 2.24 -9.60
N SER A 130 -8.45 2.24 -9.74
CA SER A 130 -7.77 3.03 -10.78
C SER A 130 -8.17 2.58 -12.18
N ARG A 131 -8.18 1.27 -12.45
CA ARG A 131 -8.57 0.70 -13.74
C ARG A 131 -10.03 1.02 -14.09
N SER A 132 -10.93 0.88 -13.12
CA SER A 132 -12.35 1.20 -13.29
C SER A 132 -12.56 2.68 -13.68
N LEU A 133 -11.86 3.59 -13.01
CA LEU A 133 -11.88 5.03 -13.32
C LEU A 133 -11.31 5.38 -14.71
N GLU A 134 -10.46 4.51 -15.26
CA GLU A 134 -9.93 4.61 -16.63
C GLU A 134 -10.87 4.01 -17.68
N GLY A 135 -12.00 3.44 -17.26
CA GLY A 135 -12.96 2.78 -18.13
C GLY A 135 -12.55 1.37 -18.54
N LEU A 136 -11.51 0.81 -17.92
CA LEU A 136 -11.17 -0.60 -18.08
C LEU A 136 -12.19 -1.43 -17.31
N ARG A 137 -12.72 -2.46 -17.96
CA ARG A 137 -13.69 -3.37 -17.34
C ARG A 137 -12.95 -4.59 -16.80
N PRO A 138 -13.25 -5.03 -15.57
CA PRO A 138 -12.74 -6.31 -15.08
C PRO A 138 -13.24 -7.44 -15.97
N GLN A 139 -12.46 -8.51 -16.07
CA GLN A 139 -12.81 -9.67 -16.87
C GLN A 139 -13.90 -10.52 -16.18
N GLY A 140 -14.03 -10.37 -14.86
CA GLY A 140 -14.95 -11.13 -14.03
C GLY A 140 -14.29 -12.39 -13.45
N PRO A 141 -14.98 -13.10 -12.54
CA PRO A 141 -14.45 -14.30 -11.91
C PRO A 141 -14.17 -15.38 -12.96
N SER A 142 -13.18 -16.23 -12.69
CA SER A 142 -13.02 -17.49 -13.45
C SER A 142 -14.23 -18.40 -13.22
N GLU A 143 -14.55 -19.27 -14.19
CA GLU A 143 -15.72 -20.17 -14.13
C GLU A 143 -15.74 -21.16 -12.93
N ASP A 144 -14.66 -21.21 -12.13
CA ASP A 144 -14.43 -22.19 -11.05
C ASP A 144 -14.19 -21.54 -9.67
N THR A 145 -14.91 -20.45 -9.36
CA THR A 145 -14.70 -19.65 -8.14
C THR A 145 -15.61 -20.14 -7.00
N ASP A 146 -15.06 -20.51 -5.83
CA ASP A 146 -15.83 -20.97 -4.66
C ASP A 146 -16.18 -19.78 -3.77
N LEU A 147 -17.41 -19.28 -3.91
CA LEU A 147 -17.93 -18.03 -3.30
C LEU A 147 -18.08 -18.06 -1.77
N ARG A 148 -17.37 -18.95 -1.06
CA ARG A 148 -17.54 -19.13 0.38
C ARG A 148 -16.67 -18.14 1.15
N PRO A 149 -17.27 -17.27 1.99
CA PRO A 149 -16.50 -16.47 2.93
C PRO A 149 -15.81 -17.41 3.93
N GLU A 150 -14.49 -17.56 3.82
CA GLU A 150 -13.71 -18.37 4.76
C GLU A 150 -13.15 -17.51 5.90
N ARG A 151 -12.96 -18.13 7.07
CA ARG A 151 -12.20 -17.53 8.16
C ARG A 151 -10.75 -17.29 7.73
N PRO A 152 -10.08 -16.25 8.26
CA PRO A 152 -8.65 -16.05 8.00
C PRO A 152 -7.86 -17.33 8.32
N PRO A 153 -6.80 -17.65 7.56
CA PRO A 153 -5.89 -18.72 7.90
C PRO A 153 -5.41 -18.61 9.36
N PRO A 154 -5.23 -19.74 10.07
CA PRO A 154 -4.67 -19.73 11.42
C PRO A 154 -3.35 -18.96 11.46
N GLY A 155 -3.23 -17.98 12.36
CA GLY A 155 -2.03 -17.15 12.53
C GLY A 155 -2.12 -15.74 11.95
N GLU A 156 -2.94 -15.50 10.92
CA GLU A 156 -3.13 -14.15 10.36
C GLU A 156 -4.00 -13.26 11.26
N GLU A 157 -4.84 -13.86 12.10
CA GLU A 157 -5.71 -13.15 13.05
C GLU A 157 -4.93 -12.23 14.00
N HIS A 158 -3.72 -12.60 14.41
CA HIS A 158 -2.92 -11.80 15.33
C HIS A 158 -2.41 -10.50 14.68
N ILE A 159 -2.28 -10.44 13.36
CA ILE A 159 -1.74 -9.27 12.65
C ILE A 159 -2.64 -8.05 12.88
N ARG A 160 -3.96 -8.25 12.81
CA ARG A 160 -4.95 -7.16 13.00
C ARG A 160 -4.89 -6.53 14.40
N HIS A 161 -4.34 -7.23 15.38
CA HIS A 161 -4.22 -6.79 16.76
C HIS A 161 -2.83 -6.25 17.11
N ARG A 162 -1.88 -6.28 16.17
CA ARG A 162 -0.54 -5.73 16.40
C ARG A 162 -0.63 -4.21 16.54
N ARG A 163 0.06 -3.65 17.52
CA ARG A 163 0.19 -2.21 17.68
C ARG A 163 1.28 -1.67 16.77
N ILE A 164 0.94 -0.72 15.91
CA ILE A 164 1.89 0.01 15.07
C ILE A 164 1.86 1.48 15.50
N ASP A 165 2.91 1.94 16.17
CA ASP A 165 3.04 3.38 16.44
C ASP A 165 3.69 4.08 15.25
N LEU A 166 3.20 5.26 14.90
CA LEU A 166 3.62 6.01 13.72
C LEU A 166 4.25 7.33 14.13
N VAL A 167 5.37 7.68 13.51
CA VAL A 167 5.89 9.05 13.57
C VAL A 167 4.98 9.98 12.76
N ASP A 168 4.63 11.14 13.33
CA ASP A 168 3.88 12.19 12.62
C ASP A 168 4.79 12.85 11.55
N PRO A 169 4.45 12.78 10.25
CA PRO A 169 5.24 13.40 9.20
C PRO A 169 5.11 14.93 9.16
N GLY A 170 4.11 15.52 9.84
CA GLY A 170 3.99 16.97 10.00
C GLY A 170 4.99 17.54 11.02
N HIS A 171 5.38 16.73 12.01
CA HIS A 171 6.30 17.10 13.08
C HIS A 171 7.32 15.98 13.37
N PRO A 172 8.11 15.56 12.37
CA PRO A 172 9.07 14.47 12.57
C PRO A 172 10.17 14.90 13.54
N PRO A 173 10.65 14.01 14.42
CA PRO A 173 11.86 14.26 15.19
C PRO A 173 13.03 14.68 14.30
N ALA A 174 13.93 15.51 14.83
CA ALA A 174 15.09 16.03 14.11
C ALA A 174 15.88 14.98 13.28
N PRO A 175 16.19 13.77 13.80
CA PRO A 175 16.90 12.76 13.00
C PRO A 175 16.06 12.14 11.86
N VAL A 176 14.73 12.21 11.94
CA VAL A 176 13.81 11.58 10.97
C VAL A 176 13.49 12.52 9.80
N ALA A 177 13.42 13.83 10.05
CA ALA A 177 13.01 14.81 9.03
C ALA A 177 13.84 14.75 7.73
N PRO A 178 15.18 14.58 7.75
CA PRO A 178 15.97 14.40 6.54
C PRO A 178 15.62 13.12 5.78
N ILE A 179 15.40 12.01 6.49
CA ILE A 179 15.06 10.70 5.90
C ILE A 179 13.72 10.80 5.15
N PHE A 180 12.71 11.42 5.76
CA PHE A 180 11.40 11.63 5.14
C PHE A 180 11.48 12.44 3.85
N ARG A 181 12.26 13.53 3.85
CA ARG A 181 12.47 14.34 2.63
C ARG A 181 13.16 13.54 1.54
N ASP A 182 14.17 12.75 1.88
CA ASP A 182 14.89 11.94 0.89
C ASP A 182 14.01 10.83 0.31
N ILE A 183 13.16 10.18 1.12
CA ILE A 183 12.17 9.21 0.64
C ILE A 183 11.21 9.85 -0.36
N GLN A 184 10.64 11.03 -0.02
CA GLN A 184 9.72 11.74 -0.91
C GLN A 184 10.39 12.13 -2.24
N GLN A 185 11.63 12.60 -2.20
CA GLN A 185 12.40 12.96 -3.39
C GLN A 185 12.75 11.73 -4.24
N THR A 186 13.23 10.67 -3.61
CA THR A 186 13.66 9.44 -4.29
C THR A 186 12.49 8.71 -4.95
N LEU A 187 11.35 8.63 -4.25
CA LEU A 187 10.17 7.92 -4.73
C LEU A 187 9.21 8.83 -5.53
N GLY A 188 9.46 10.15 -5.56
CA GLY A 188 8.60 11.13 -6.20
C GLY A 188 7.22 11.23 -5.57
N LEU A 189 7.13 11.16 -4.23
CA LEU A 189 5.85 11.07 -3.51
C LEU A 189 5.50 12.38 -2.80
N PRO A 190 4.22 12.79 -2.82
CA PRO A 190 3.78 13.98 -2.09
C PRO A 190 3.73 13.77 -0.58
N VAL A 191 3.67 12.52 -0.10
CA VAL A 191 3.55 12.15 1.32
C VAL A 191 4.41 10.94 1.63
N VAL A 192 4.80 10.77 2.90
CA VAL A 192 5.54 9.60 3.39
C VAL A 192 4.55 8.50 3.77
N ASN A 193 4.76 7.28 3.24
CA ASN A 193 3.93 6.11 3.54
C ASN A 193 3.96 5.71 5.02
N THR A 194 2.87 5.10 5.49
CA THR A 194 2.70 4.60 6.87
C THR A 194 3.83 3.65 7.29
N ASP A 195 4.34 2.85 6.36
CA ASP A 195 5.42 1.89 6.53
C ASP A 195 6.70 2.57 7.03
N TYR A 196 7.12 3.62 6.31
CA TYR A 196 8.29 4.41 6.66
C TYR A 196 8.10 5.20 7.95
N ARG A 197 6.87 5.65 8.23
CA ARG A 197 6.52 6.30 9.49
C ARG A 197 6.62 5.36 10.69
N ALA A 198 6.31 4.09 10.51
CA ALA A 198 6.46 3.07 11.55
C ALA A 198 7.94 2.74 11.80
N LEU A 199 8.74 2.60 10.74
CA LEU A 199 10.18 2.30 10.84
C LEU A 199 11.00 3.48 11.39
N ALA A 200 10.55 4.71 11.16
CA ALA A 200 11.17 5.92 11.70
C ALA A 200 11.22 6.00 13.24
N ARG A 201 10.59 5.07 13.95
CA ARG A 201 10.75 4.89 15.39
C ARG A 201 12.17 4.46 15.80
N TRP A 202 12.93 3.89 14.86
CA TRP A 202 14.33 3.55 15.03
C TRP A 202 15.15 4.37 14.02
N PRO A 203 15.39 5.67 14.28
CA PRO A 203 15.90 6.59 13.25
C PRO A 203 17.27 6.18 12.70
N GLU A 204 18.17 5.67 13.55
CA GLU A 204 19.52 5.26 13.14
C GLU A 204 19.47 4.00 12.26
N TYR A 205 18.74 2.96 12.70
CA TYR A 205 18.48 1.79 11.86
C TYR A 205 17.83 2.19 10.53
N PHE A 206 16.77 3.01 10.59
CA PHE A 206 16.00 3.34 9.40
C PHE A 206 16.80 4.17 8.41
N HIS A 207 17.68 5.05 8.88
CA HIS A 207 18.64 5.76 8.03
C HIS A 207 19.53 4.78 7.27
N HIS A 208 20.21 3.86 7.96
CA HIS A 208 21.10 2.90 7.32
C HIS A 208 20.37 1.94 6.39
N ALA A 209 19.22 1.41 6.81
CA ALA A 209 18.42 0.50 6.01
C ALA A 209 17.85 1.18 4.76
N TRP A 210 17.48 2.46 4.85
CA TRP A 210 17.03 3.24 3.69
C TRP A 210 18.15 3.51 2.69
N GLU A 211 19.33 3.92 3.16
CA GLU A 211 20.49 4.15 2.28
C GLU A 211 20.91 2.88 1.53
N ASP A 212 20.91 1.73 2.21
CA ASP A 212 21.21 0.43 1.61
C ASP A 212 20.15 0.04 0.55
N LEU A 213 18.85 0.17 0.89
CA LEU A 213 17.75 -0.16 0.01
C LEU A 213 17.68 0.76 -1.23
N LYS A 214 18.03 2.04 -1.08
CA LYS A 214 17.97 3.04 -2.16
C LYS A 214 18.78 2.63 -3.38
N GLY A 215 19.92 1.98 -3.18
CA GLY A 215 20.74 1.43 -4.26
C GLY A 215 19.97 0.40 -5.11
N ALA A 216 19.20 -0.48 -4.47
CA ALA A 216 18.36 -1.45 -5.16
C ALA A 216 17.20 -0.77 -5.89
N ILE A 217 16.50 0.17 -5.25
CA ILE A 217 15.34 0.90 -5.82
C ILE A 217 15.67 1.54 -7.16
N LEU A 218 16.86 2.14 -7.27
CA LEU A 218 17.30 2.86 -8.46
C LEU A 218 17.81 1.94 -9.58
N SER A 219 17.89 0.63 -9.35
CA SER A 219 18.40 -0.34 -10.31
C SER A 219 17.33 -0.77 -11.33
N SER A 220 17.74 -1.05 -12.58
CA SER A 220 16.83 -1.58 -13.61
C SER A 220 16.15 -2.90 -13.20
N PRO A 221 16.85 -3.87 -12.58
CA PRO A 221 16.21 -5.10 -12.10
C PRO A 221 15.07 -4.88 -11.11
N PHE A 222 15.21 -3.91 -10.20
CA PHE A 222 14.12 -3.52 -9.30
C PHE A 222 12.93 -2.94 -10.04
N GLN A 223 13.17 -2.06 -11.03
CA GLN A 223 12.08 -1.49 -11.84
C GLN A 223 11.32 -2.58 -12.60
N LEU A 224 12.02 -3.60 -13.14
CA LEU A 224 11.38 -4.76 -13.78
C LEU A 224 10.55 -5.58 -12.79
N ALA A 225 11.06 -5.85 -11.58
CA ALA A 225 10.29 -6.55 -10.56
C ALA A 225 9.06 -5.76 -10.10
N ARG A 226 9.18 -4.44 -9.99
CA ARG A 226 8.07 -3.54 -9.67
C ARG A 226 6.98 -3.62 -10.74
N ASP A 227 7.36 -3.54 -12.00
CA ASP A 227 6.42 -3.56 -13.13
C ASP A 227 5.76 -4.95 -13.23
N ALA A 228 6.50 -6.03 -13.04
CA ALA A 228 5.92 -7.38 -12.99
C ALA A 228 4.95 -7.56 -11.81
N LEU A 229 5.20 -6.94 -10.66
CA LEU A 229 4.28 -6.98 -9.52
C LEU A 229 3.04 -6.11 -9.77
N ALA A 230 3.19 -4.99 -10.50
CA ALA A 230 2.08 -4.17 -10.96
C ALA A 230 1.16 -4.94 -11.92
N ASP A 231 1.73 -5.66 -12.88
CA ASP A 231 1.00 -6.50 -13.84
C ASP A 231 0.23 -7.63 -13.12
N SER A 232 0.86 -8.29 -12.13
CA SER A 232 0.18 -9.26 -11.28
C SER A 232 -0.97 -8.63 -10.47
N GLY A 233 -0.78 -7.40 -9.99
CA GLY A 233 -1.82 -6.64 -9.29
C GLY A 233 -3.00 -6.27 -10.21
N ASP A 234 -2.73 -5.90 -11.45
CA ASP A 234 -3.75 -5.69 -12.48
C ASP A 234 -4.52 -7.00 -12.78
N ALA A 235 -3.81 -8.12 -12.90
CA ALA A 235 -4.42 -9.41 -13.15
C ALA A 235 -5.30 -9.88 -11.97
N ALA A 236 -4.89 -9.65 -10.73
CA ALA A 236 -5.69 -9.92 -9.54
C ALA A 236 -6.94 -9.01 -9.47
N ALA A 237 -6.80 -7.72 -9.82
CA ALA A 237 -7.93 -6.80 -9.90
C ALA A 237 -8.96 -7.20 -10.98
N ASP A 238 -8.50 -7.74 -12.11
CA ASP A 238 -9.39 -8.20 -13.19
C ASP A 238 -10.16 -9.48 -12.82
N ARG A 239 -9.65 -10.28 -11.86
CA ARG A 239 -10.25 -11.53 -11.36
C ARG A 239 -11.19 -11.35 -10.17
N LEU A 240 -11.39 -10.12 -9.69
CA LEU A 240 -12.35 -9.86 -8.63
C LEU A 240 -13.73 -10.40 -9.00
N GLU A 241 -14.39 -11.04 -8.04
CA GLU A 241 -15.69 -11.68 -8.23
C GLU A 241 -16.79 -10.68 -8.59
N GLU A 242 -16.87 -9.60 -7.81
CA GLU A 242 -17.80 -8.51 -8.03
C GLU A 242 -17.09 -7.38 -8.78
N PRO A 243 -17.60 -6.95 -9.94
CA PRO A 243 -16.91 -5.98 -10.77
C PRO A 243 -16.94 -4.60 -10.14
N VAL A 244 -15.76 -4.04 -9.86
CA VAL A 244 -15.64 -2.65 -9.37
C VAL A 244 -16.02 -1.69 -10.50
N THR A 245 -17.14 -0.98 -10.33
CA THR A 245 -17.74 -0.13 -11.36
C THR A 245 -17.82 1.33 -10.92
N ILE A 246 -16.74 2.07 -11.12
CA ILE A 246 -16.61 3.48 -10.75
C ILE A 246 -16.27 4.27 -12.00
N SER A 247 -17.14 5.23 -12.36
CA SER A 247 -16.92 6.09 -13.51
C SER A 247 -17.03 7.56 -13.12
N ARG A 248 -16.45 8.44 -13.95
CA ARG A 248 -16.58 9.89 -13.78
C ARG A 248 -18.05 10.33 -13.70
N ASP A 249 -18.94 9.69 -14.45
CA ASP A 249 -20.36 10.03 -14.43
C ASP A 249 -21.07 9.55 -13.16
N ILE A 250 -20.71 8.38 -12.63
CA ILE A 250 -21.19 7.93 -11.31
C ILE A 250 -20.71 8.93 -10.25
N LEU A 251 -19.42 9.29 -10.23
CA LEU A 251 -18.87 10.23 -9.25
C LEU A 251 -19.54 11.60 -9.27
N ARG A 252 -19.88 12.13 -10.45
CA ARG A 252 -20.65 13.39 -10.56
C ARG A 252 -22.03 13.26 -9.94
N ARG A 253 -22.73 12.14 -10.16
CA ARG A 253 -24.05 11.88 -9.56
C ARG A 253 -23.97 11.72 -8.04
N GLU A 254 -22.89 11.13 -7.54
CA GLU A 254 -22.59 11.02 -6.12
C GLU A 254 -22.11 12.36 -5.49
N GLY A 255 -22.03 13.43 -6.27
CA GLY A 255 -21.75 14.78 -5.78
C GLY A 255 -20.28 15.17 -5.77
N VAL A 256 -19.39 14.43 -6.44
CA VAL A 256 -18.00 14.87 -6.66
C VAL A 256 -17.98 16.00 -7.70
N PRO A 257 -17.42 17.17 -7.38
CA PRO A 257 -17.37 18.30 -8.32
C PRO A 257 -16.59 17.97 -9.59
N ALA A 258 -17.11 18.39 -10.75
CA ALA A 258 -16.47 18.11 -12.04
C ALA A 258 -15.02 18.61 -12.13
N ALA A 259 -14.72 19.75 -11.49
CA ALA A 259 -13.38 20.34 -11.43
C ALA A 259 -12.37 19.51 -10.63
N GLU A 260 -12.83 18.60 -9.75
CA GLU A 260 -11.98 17.78 -8.89
C GLU A 260 -11.75 16.37 -9.45
N LEU A 261 -12.52 15.94 -10.46
CA LEU A 261 -12.45 14.59 -11.01
C LEU A 261 -11.06 14.23 -11.55
N ASP A 262 -10.39 15.17 -12.23
CA ASP A 262 -9.05 14.92 -12.77
C ASP A 262 -8.02 14.71 -11.65
N ASN A 263 -8.13 15.47 -10.55
CA ASN A 263 -7.26 15.28 -9.39
C ASN A 263 -7.55 13.95 -8.70
N LEU A 264 -8.83 13.60 -8.51
CA LEU A 264 -9.24 12.31 -7.93
C LEU A 264 -8.69 11.12 -8.71
N VAL A 265 -8.83 11.13 -10.04
CA VAL A 265 -8.28 10.07 -10.91
C VAL A 265 -6.76 9.98 -10.76
N GLN A 266 -6.07 11.12 -10.67
CA GLN A 266 -4.63 11.13 -10.42
C GLN A 266 -4.25 10.61 -9.04
N VAL A 267 -5.05 10.87 -7.99
CA VAL A 267 -4.85 10.31 -6.65
C VAL A 267 -5.00 8.79 -6.67
N ALA A 268 -6.04 8.26 -7.32
CA ALA A 268 -6.23 6.80 -7.46
C ALA A 268 -5.05 6.13 -8.19
N ARG A 269 -4.62 6.72 -9.31
CA ARG A 269 -3.44 6.27 -10.05
C ARG A 269 -2.16 6.32 -9.22
N LEU A 270 -1.93 7.41 -8.49
CA LEU A 270 -0.75 7.57 -7.64
C LEU A 270 -0.59 6.40 -6.68
N PHE A 271 -1.66 5.99 -5.99
CA PHE A 271 -1.59 4.85 -5.07
C PHE A 271 -1.42 3.51 -5.79
N ALA A 272 -2.12 3.28 -6.91
CA ALA A 272 -1.96 2.07 -7.72
C ALA A 272 -0.52 1.91 -8.23
N ASP A 273 0.13 3.02 -8.59
CA ASP A 273 1.51 3.08 -9.09
C ASP A 273 2.58 2.98 -8.00
N LEU A 274 2.27 3.45 -6.79
CA LEU A 274 3.17 3.45 -5.64
C LEU A 274 3.31 2.06 -5.01
N LEU A 275 2.19 1.37 -4.83
CA LEU A 275 2.12 0.15 -4.02
C LEU A 275 3.05 -0.99 -4.45
N PRO A 276 3.27 -1.28 -5.76
CA PRO A 276 4.19 -2.33 -6.15
C PRO A 276 5.63 -2.08 -5.66
N GLY A 277 6.09 -0.83 -5.74
CA GLY A 277 7.40 -0.45 -5.24
C GLY A 277 7.47 -0.51 -3.72
N LEU A 278 6.41 -0.07 -3.03
CA LEU A 278 6.32 -0.13 -1.57
C LEU A 278 6.37 -1.57 -1.04
N ILE A 279 5.67 -2.51 -1.69
CA ILE A 279 5.70 -3.93 -1.32
C ILE A 279 7.14 -4.48 -1.41
N LEU A 280 7.84 -4.22 -2.51
CA LEU A 280 9.23 -4.64 -2.68
C LEU A 280 10.15 -3.99 -1.64
N ASN A 281 9.95 -2.69 -1.37
CA ASN A 281 10.74 -1.94 -0.40
C ASN A 281 10.63 -2.54 1.01
N VAL A 282 9.41 -2.77 1.48
CA VAL A 282 9.16 -3.34 2.82
C VAL A 282 9.64 -4.78 2.90
N GLU A 283 9.53 -5.55 1.81
CA GLU A 283 10.10 -6.90 1.75
C GLU A 283 11.63 -6.90 1.82
N GLY A 284 12.31 -5.98 1.14
CA GLY A 284 13.76 -5.79 1.29
C GLY A 284 14.15 -5.48 2.74
N LEU A 285 13.42 -4.57 3.39
CA LEU A 285 13.65 -4.21 4.79
C LEU A 285 13.38 -5.38 5.75
N ARG A 286 12.35 -6.19 5.48
CA ARG A 286 12.02 -7.41 6.24
C ARG A 286 13.16 -8.43 6.16
N GLN A 287 13.63 -8.73 4.95
CA GLN A 287 14.77 -9.63 4.74
C GLN A 287 16.04 -9.09 5.40
N GLY A 288 16.18 -7.76 5.41
CA GLY A 288 17.25 -7.01 6.05
C GLY A 288 17.48 -7.31 7.52
N VAL A 289 16.42 -7.59 8.27
CA VAL A 289 16.50 -7.83 9.72
C VAL A 289 16.45 -9.32 10.08
N GLU A 290 16.39 -10.21 9.09
CA GLU A 290 16.42 -11.67 9.27
C GLU A 290 17.80 -12.29 9.20
N ARG A 291 18.72 -11.66 8.46
CA ARG A 291 20.09 -12.15 8.25
C ARG A 291 21.07 -11.53 9.25
#